data_AF-A0A142EK23-F1
#
_entry.id   AF-A0A142EK23-F1
#
_cell.length_a   1.000
_cell.length_b   1.000
_cell.length_c   1.000
_cell.angle_alpha   90.00
_cell.angle_beta   90.00
_cell.angle_gamma   90.00
#
_symmetry.space_group_name_H-M   'P 1'
#
loop_
_entity.id
_entity.type
_entity.pdbx_description
1 polymer ?
#
loop_
_entity_poly.entity_id
_entity_poly.type
_entity_poly.pdbx_seq_one_letter_code
_entity_poly.pdbx_strand_id
1 'polypeptide(L)' 'MNWNKPIKFKFGGEDWEMPLSTLLLLVFLTIVLMLGGAWLGFQFGAGKL' A
#
# COMPACT_ATOMS: atom_id res chain seq x y z
N MET A 1 16.61 -13.42 -2.89
CA MET A 1 16.14 -12.02 -2.78
C MET A 1 16.36 -11.57 -1.34
N ASN A 2 17.02 -10.43 -1.11
CA ASN A 2 17.27 -9.94 0.26
C ASN A 2 16.08 -9.07 0.70
N TRP A 3 15.17 -9.65 1.47
CA TRP A 3 13.91 -9.01 1.91
C TRP A 3 14.10 -7.89 2.93
N ASN A 4 15.21 -7.89 3.66
CA ASN A 4 15.55 -6.85 4.63
C ASN A 4 16.55 -5.83 4.07
N LYS A 5 16.73 -5.80 2.74
CA LYS A 5 17.55 -4.77 2.10
C LYS A 5 16.95 -3.39 2.45
N PRO A 6 17.73 -2.48 3.06
CA PRO A 6 17.25 -1.13 3.31
C PRO A 6 17.05 -0.41 1.98
N ILE A 7 15.88 0.21 1.83
CA ILE A 7 15.52 1.07 0.72
C ILE A 7 15.54 2.50 1.24
N LYS A 8 16.29 3.37 0.56
CA LYS A 8 16.38 4.80 0.87
C LYS A 8 15.66 5.58 -0.21
N PHE A 9 14.83 6.53 0.17
CA PHE A 9 14.14 7.43 -0.76
C PHE A 9 13.95 8.80 -0.11
N LYS A 10 13.81 9.84 -0.95
CA LYS A 10 13.57 11.21 -0.49
C LYS A 10 12.11 11.58 -0.68
N PHE A 11 11.48 12.08 0.38
CA PHE A 11 10.13 12.63 0.30
C PHE A 11 10.09 13.95 1.08
N GLY A 12 9.64 15.04 0.43
CA GLY A 12 9.55 16.35 1.08
C GLY A 12 10.87 16.96 1.55
N GLY A 13 12.02 16.50 1.03
CA GLY A 13 13.36 16.94 1.48
C GLY A 13 13.93 16.13 2.64
N GLU A 14 13.17 15.19 3.20
CA GLU A 14 13.63 14.25 4.23
C GLU A 14 14.14 12.95 3.59
N ASP A 15 15.21 12.40 4.15
CA ASP A 15 15.74 11.09 3.81
C ASP A 15 14.99 10.02 4.62
N TRP A 16 14.24 9.18 3.92
CA TRP A 16 13.51 8.06 4.50
C TRP A 16 14.24 6.76 4.22
N GLU A 17 14.31 5.89 5.23
CA GLU A 17 14.91 4.57 5.12
C GLU A 17 14.00 3.51 5.75
N MET A 18 13.69 2.46 5.00
CA MET A 18 12.93 1.32 5.52
C MET A 18 13.30 0.00 4.84
N PRO A 19 13.07 -1.15 5.49
CA PRO A 19 13.26 -2.46 4.87
C PRO A 19 12.37 -2.65 3.63
N LEU A 20 12.90 -3.33 2.61
CA LEU A 20 12.15 -3.68 1.40
C LEU A 20 10.85 -4.45 1.72
N SER A 21 10.89 -5.35 2.71
CA SER A 21 9.72 -6.08 3.21
C SER A 21 8.60 -5.14 3.68
N THR A 22 8.95 -4.09 4.43
CA THR A 22 7.99 -3.08 4.91
C THR A 22 7.39 -2.29 3.75
N LEU A 23 8.22 -1.85 2.80
CA LEU A 23 7.74 -1.13 1.61
C LEU A 23 6.74 -1.97 0.82
N LEU A 24 7.06 -3.24 0.57
CA LEU A 24 6.19 -4.16 -0.16
C LEU A 24 4.88 -4.42 0.59
N LEU A 25 4.93 -4.56 1.92
CA LEU A 25 3.73 -4.73 2.75
C LEU A 25 2.80 -3.52 2.63
N LEU A 26 3.34 -2.30 2.69
CA LEU A 26 2.56 -1.06 2.58
C LEU A 26 1.92 -0.92 1.19
N VAL A 27 2.66 -1.22 0.12
CA VAL A 27 2.13 -1.21 -1.25
C VAL A 27 1.02 -2.25 -1.40
N PHE A 28 1.24 -3.47 -0.91
CA PHE A 28 0.25 -4.54 -0.96
C PHE A 28 -1.03 -4.17 -0.20
N LEU A 29 -0.91 -3.68 1.04
CA LEU A 29 -2.05 -3.22 1.83
C LEU A 29 -2.82 -2.11 1.14
N THR A 30 -2.11 -1.14 0.55
CA THR A 30 -2.74 -0.03 -0.18
C THR A 30 -3.58 -0.57 -1.33
N ILE A 31 -3.06 -1.51 -2.13
CA ILE A 31 -3.79 -2.13 -3.24
C ILE A 31 -5.02 -2.89 -2.71
N VAL A 32 -4.86 -3.70 -1.67
CA VAL A 32 -5.97 -4.46 -1.07
C VAL A 32 -7.07 -3.53 -0.57
N LEU A 33 -6.73 -2.45 0.10
CA LEU A 33 -7.69 -1.47 0.60
C LEU A 33 -8.37 -0.70 -0.54
N MET A 34 -7.62 -0.31 -1.59
CA MET A 34 -8.22 0.34 -2.77
C MET A 34 -9.21 -0.58 -3.48
N LEU A 35 -8.84 -1.84 -3.72
CA LEU A 35 -9.72 -2.82 -4.37
C LEU A 35 -10.93 -3.16 -3.50
N GLY A 36 -10.71 -3.38 -2.20
CA GLY A 36 -11.79 -3.63 -1.23
C GLY A 36 -12.75 -2.46 -1.13
N GLY A 37 -12.24 -1.23 -1.04
CA GLY A 37 -13.03 -0.01 -1.01
C GLY A 37 -13.82 0.20 -2.31
N ALA A 38 -13.20 -0.03 -3.48
CA ALA A 38 -13.88 0.06 -4.77
C ALA A 38 -15.00 -0.98 -4.91
N TRP A 39 -14.75 -2.22 -4.47
CA TRP A 39 -15.75 -3.29 -4.51
C TRP A 39 -16.92 -3.01 -3.56
N LEU A 40 -16.65 -2.63 -2.31
CA LEU A 40 -17.69 -2.25 -1.35
C LEU A 40 -18.48 -1.05 -1.86
N GLY A 41 -17.80 0.00 -2.35
CA GLY A 41 -18.44 1.18 -2.93
C GLY A 41 -19.35 0.83 -4.11
N PHE A 42 -18.93 -0.10 -4.97
CA PHE A 42 -19.76 -0.60 -6.06
C PHE A 42 -21.01 -1.35 -5.55
N GLN A 43 -20.87 -2.22 -4.54
CA GLN A 43 -22.01 -2.95 -3.97
C GLN A 43 -23.01 -2.00 -3.28
N PHE A 44 -22.52 -1.01 -2.52
CA PHE A 44 -23.35 0.03 -1.91
C PHE A 44 -24.08 0.87 -2.98
N GLY A 45 -23.36 1.36 -3.99
CA GLY A 45 -23.95 2.14 -5.09
C GLY A 45 -24.95 1.36 -5.93
N ALA A 46 -24.81 0.03 -5.99
CA ALA A 46 -25.74 -0.85 -6.68
C ALA A 46 -26.97 -1.25 -5.85
N GLY A 47 -27.10 -0.78 -4.59
CA GLY A 47 -28.21 -1.14 -3.70
C GLY A 47 -28.24 -2.62 -3.31
N LYS A 48 -27.08 -3.28 -3.32
CA LYS A 48 -26.94 -4.73 -3.05
C LYS A 48 -26.50 -5.02 -1.60
N LEU A 49 -26.43 -4.00 -0.76
CA LEU A 49 -26.03 -4.03 0.65
C LEU A 49 -27.09 -3.37 1.52
#